data_AF-A0AA86TS64-F1
#
_entry.id   AF-A0AA86TS64-F1
#
_cell.length_a   1.000
_cell.length_b   1.000
_cell.length_c   1.000
_cell.angle_alpha   90.00
_cell.angle_beta   90.00
_cell.angle_gamma   90.00
#
_symmetry.space_group_name_H-M   'P 1'
#
loop_
_entity.id
_entity.type
_entity.pdbx_description
1 polymer ?
#
loop_
_entity_poly.entity_id
_entity_poly.type
_entity_poly.pdbx_seq_one_letter_code
_entity_poly.pdbx_strand_id
1 'polypeptide(L)'
;MNNCTNSTKWTITEKQQLLQLVSKYTALDQKPKWAEVQQLMKTKTARQCYDQFIILSKKPSFSNFNHIWTQQEEELLLQLFKEDPYNWESIQIEFPNMSIGQLKNKYHFLRKQQSQRIDNKSITLTKQEKSNLAESLKNILGM
;
A
#
# COMPACT_ATOMS: atom_id res chain seq x y z
N MET A 1 -5.99 22.93 -28.84
CA MET A 1 -6.76 21.78 -29.39
C MET A 1 -6.34 20.54 -28.63
N ASN A 2 -7.23 19.97 -27.79
CA ASN A 2 -6.92 18.80 -26.96
C ASN A 2 -7.05 17.53 -27.81
N ASN A 3 -5.93 16.91 -28.16
CA ASN A 3 -5.89 15.72 -29.00
C ASN A 3 -6.18 14.45 -28.16
N CYS A 4 -7.43 14.28 -27.72
CA CYS A 4 -7.87 13.03 -27.10
C CYS A 4 -7.89 11.95 -28.18
N THR A 5 -6.97 10.99 -28.10
CA THR A 5 -6.86 9.94 -29.11
C THR A 5 -7.95 8.87 -28.90
N ASN A 6 -8.50 8.31 -29.98
CA ASN A 6 -9.40 7.15 -29.94
C ASN A 6 -8.71 5.84 -29.48
N SER A 7 -7.53 5.94 -28.87
CA SER A 7 -6.73 4.80 -28.44
C SER A 7 -7.39 4.08 -27.27
N THR A 8 -7.70 2.80 -27.47
CA THR A 8 -8.27 1.89 -26.47
C THR A 8 -7.21 1.30 -25.53
N LYS A 9 -5.91 1.48 -25.82
CA LYS A 9 -4.82 0.95 -25.01
C LYS A 9 -4.52 1.89 -23.83
N TRP A 10 -4.37 1.28 -22.65
CA TRP A 10 -4.04 1.95 -21.40
C TRP A 10 -2.69 1.49 -20.84
N THR A 11 -1.75 2.40 -20.76
CA THR A 11 -0.45 2.20 -20.11
C THR A 11 -0.59 2.17 -18.58
N ILE A 12 0.46 1.73 -17.89
CA ILE A 12 0.50 1.72 -16.42
C ILE A 12 0.44 3.16 -15.89
N THR A 13 1.20 4.07 -16.49
CA THR A 13 1.23 5.49 -16.11
C THR A 13 -0.13 6.17 -16.27
N GLU A 14 -0.84 5.92 -17.37
CA GLU A 14 -2.19 6.46 -17.57
C GLU A 14 -3.20 5.92 -16.55
N LYS A 15 -3.08 4.63 -16.18
CA LYS A 15 -3.93 4.05 -15.12
C LYS A 15 -3.64 4.72 -13.79
N GLN A 16 -2.37 4.92 -13.43
CA GLN A 16 -1.98 5.61 -12.19
C GLN A 16 -2.48 7.06 -12.16
N GLN A 17 -2.32 7.79 -13.26
CA GLN A 17 -2.80 9.16 -13.38
C GLN A 17 -4.33 9.25 -13.26
N LEU A 18 -5.06 8.34 -13.90
CA LEU A 18 -6.52 8.25 -13.77
C LEU A 18 -6.93 8.06 -12.31
N LEU A 19 -6.28 7.14 -11.59
CA LEU A 19 -6.57 6.88 -10.18
C LEU A 19 -6.31 8.09 -9.30
N GLN A 20 -5.17 8.76 -9.47
CA GLN A 20 -4.81 9.97 -8.72
C GLN A 20 -5.82 11.09 -8.95
N LEU A 21 -6.22 11.31 -10.21
CA LEU A 21 -7.20 12.32 -10.55
C LEU A 21 -8.56 11.98 -9.94
N VAL A 22 -9.02 10.74 -10.05
CA VAL A 22 -10.29 10.37 -9.44
C VAL A 22 -10.24 10.57 -7.93
N SER A 23 -9.22 10.08 -7.24
CA SER A 23 -9.04 10.29 -5.78
C SER A 23 -9.05 11.76 -5.38
N LYS A 24 -8.36 12.64 -6.13
CA LYS A 24 -8.31 14.09 -5.86
C LYS A 24 -9.66 14.79 -6.03
N TYR A 25 -10.47 14.36 -7.00
CA TYR A 25 -11.74 15.01 -7.36
C TYR A 25 -12.98 14.25 -6.86
N THR A 26 -12.80 13.16 -6.11
CA THR A 26 -13.83 12.47 -5.33
C THR A 26 -13.54 12.59 -3.84
N ALA A 27 -13.55 13.81 -3.32
CA ALA A 27 -13.59 14.00 -1.87
C ALA A 27 -15.03 13.74 -1.39
N LEU A 28 -15.21 12.81 -0.45
CA LEU A 28 -16.40 12.67 0.40
C LEU A 28 -17.73 12.43 -0.36
N ASP A 29 -17.98 11.17 -0.73
CA ASP A 29 -19.28 10.67 -1.25
C ASP A 29 -19.83 11.26 -2.55
N GLN A 30 -19.04 12.04 -3.29
CA GLN A 30 -19.46 12.56 -4.59
C GLN A 30 -18.95 11.71 -5.76
N LYS A 31 -19.82 11.53 -6.77
CA LYS A 31 -19.45 10.88 -8.03
C LYS A 31 -18.36 11.70 -8.74
N PRO A 32 -17.30 11.06 -9.27
CA PRO A 32 -16.24 11.77 -9.99
C PRO A 32 -16.82 12.57 -11.16
N LYS A 33 -16.43 13.83 -11.27
CA LYS A 33 -16.76 14.67 -12.42
C LYS A 33 -15.88 14.31 -13.61
N TRP A 34 -16.31 13.33 -14.41
CA TRP A 34 -15.51 12.77 -15.51
C TRP A 34 -15.08 13.80 -16.57
N ALA A 35 -15.85 14.88 -16.77
CA ALA A 35 -15.47 15.97 -17.65
C ALA A 35 -14.20 16.70 -17.17
N GLU A 36 -14.07 16.93 -15.86
CA GLU A 36 -12.87 17.52 -15.26
C GLU A 36 -11.68 16.54 -15.33
N VAL A 37 -11.93 15.26 -15.06
CA VAL A 37 -10.92 14.20 -15.20
C VAL A 37 -10.39 14.12 -16.63
N GLN A 38 -11.26 14.22 -17.64
CA GLN A 38 -10.85 14.25 -19.05
C GLN A 38 -9.93 15.45 -19.35
N GLN A 39 -10.30 16.64 -18.89
CA GLN A 39 -9.50 17.86 -19.14
C GLN A 39 -8.07 17.72 -18.59
N LEU A 40 -7.91 16.98 -17.49
CA LEU A 40 -6.64 16.74 -16.84
C LEU A 40 -5.87 15.55 -17.44
N MET A 41 -6.57 14.50 -17.86
CA MET A 41 -5.97 13.35 -18.56
C MET A 41 -5.42 13.75 -19.93
N LYS A 42 -6.13 14.60 -20.68
CA LYS A 42 -5.82 15.09 -22.05
C LYS A 42 -5.70 14.02 -23.15
N THR A 43 -5.36 12.78 -22.81
CA THR A 43 -5.11 11.67 -23.73
C THR A 43 -6.33 10.76 -23.94
N LYS A 44 -7.30 10.80 -23.01
CA LYS A 44 -8.47 9.92 -22.93
C LYS A 44 -9.75 10.73 -22.72
N THR A 45 -10.87 10.25 -23.28
CA THR A 45 -12.19 10.88 -23.11
C THR A 45 -12.78 10.58 -21.74
N ALA A 46 -13.75 11.38 -21.29
CA ALA A 46 -14.46 11.18 -20.04
C ALA A 46 -15.08 9.78 -19.94
N ARG A 47 -15.62 9.28 -21.07
CA ARG A 47 -16.20 7.94 -21.14
C ARG A 47 -15.14 6.85 -20.98
N GLN A 48 -13.99 6.97 -21.65
CA GLN A 48 -12.89 6.04 -21.50
C GLN A 48 -12.35 6.04 -20.06
N CYS A 49 -12.24 7.20 -19.43
CA CYS A 49 -11.85 7.34 -18.03
C CYS A 49 -12.82 6.63 -17.09
N TYR A 50 -14.14 6.79 -17.29
CA TYR A 50 -15.16 6.08 -16.54
C TYR A 50 -15.05 4.57 -16.73
N ASP A 51 -15.08 4.08 -17.97
CA ASP A 51 -15.05 2.64 -18.26
C ASP A 51 -13.77 2.00 -17.70
N GLN A 52 -12.62 2.67 -17.86
CA GLN A 52 -11.37 2.20 -17.30
C GLN A 52 -11.36 2.22 -15.77
N PHE A 53 -11.93 3.23 -15.13
CA PHE A 53 -12.04 3.29 -13.68
C PHE A 53 -12.91 2.14 -13.15
N ILE A 54 -14.02 1.81 -13.81
CA ILE A 54 -14.86 0.66 -13.46
C ILE A 54 -14.11 -0.67 -13.63
N ILE A 55 -13.31 -0.81 -14.70
CA ILE A 55 -12.46 -2.00 -14.91
C ILE A 55 -11.40 -2.10 -13.81
N LEU A 56 -10.77 -0.98 -13.46
CA LEU A 56 -9.77 -0.92 -12.40
C LEU A 56 -10.42 -1.24 -11.05
N SER A 57 -11.60 -0.68 -10.75
CA SER A 57 -12.28 -0.86 -9.47
C SER A 57 -12.74 -2.29 -9.19
N LYS A 58 -13.00 -3.06 -10.26
CA LYS A 58 -13.31 -4.49 -10.18
C LYS A 58 -12.08 -5.38 -9.92
N LYS A 59 -10.86 -4.85 -10.02
CA LYS A 59 -9.66 -5.63 -9.73
C LYS A 59 -9.46 -5.71 -8.21
N PRO A 60 -9.16 -6.88 -7.65
CA PRO A 60 -8.91 -7.03 -6.21
C PRO A 60 -7.71 -6.22 -5.71
N SER A 61 -6.86 -5.72 -6.60
CA SER A 61 -5.73 -4.83 -6.27
C SER A 61 -6.11 -3.35 -6.16
N PHE A 62 -7.33 -2.96 -6.56
CA PHE A 62 -7.77 -1.57 -6.55
C PHE A 62 -8.22 -1.08 -5.17
N SER A 63 -8.74 -1.97 -4.34
CA SER A 63 -9.09 -1.67 -2.96
C SER A 63 -7.85 -1.33 -2.10
N ASN A 64 -6.64 -1.57 -2.61
CA ASN A 64 -5.38 -1.17 -1.99
C ASN A 64 -5.06 0.33 -2.10
N PHE A 65 -5.76 1.12 -2.94
CA PHE A 65 -5.30 2.49 -3.28
C PHE A 65 -5.86 3.61 -2.40
N ASN A 66 -6.97 3.40 -1.68
CA ASN A 66 -7.62 4.47 -0.91
C ASN A 66 -7.58 4.26 0.61
N HIS A 67 -7.14 3.09 1.09
CA HIS A 67 -7.05 2.85 2.52
C HIS A 67 -5.61 3.04 3.02
N ILE A 68 -5.41 4.10 3.79
CA ILE A 68 -4.18 4.33 4.55
C ILE A 68 -4.29 3.53 5.83
N TRP A 69 -3.50 2.47 5.93
CA TRP A 69 -3.41 1.67 7.15
C TRP A 69 -2.79 2.49 8.27
N THR A 70 -3.54 2.67 9.34
CA THR A 70 -3.04 3.24 10.60
C THR A 70 -2.24 2.19 11.37
N GLN A 71 -1.37 2.64 12.27
CA GLN A 71 -0.60 1.73 13.12
C GLN A 71 -1.53 0.86 13.99
N GLN A 72 -2.64 1.42 14.46
CA GLN A 72 -3.65 0.72 15.25
C GLN A 72 -4.30 -0.42 14.45
N GLU A 73 -4.63 -0.18 13.18
CA GLU A 73 -5.19 -1.22 12.30
C GLU A 73 -4.16 -2.30 11.97
N GLU A 74 -2.89 -1.94 11.81
CA GLU A 74 -1.80 -2.90 11.62
C GLU A 74 -1.62 -3.79 12.86
N GLU A 75 -1.62 -3.19 14.04
CA GLU A 75 -1.52 -3.89 15.33
C GLU A 75 -2.72 -4.82 15.56
N LEU A 76 -3.93 -4.33 15.31
CA LEU A 76 -5.16 -5.11 15.39
C LEU A 76 -5.14 -6.29 14.42
N LEU A 77 -4.73 -6.08 13.17
CA LEU A 77 -4.61 -7.16 12.17
C LEU A 77 -3.62 -8.24 12.62
N LEU A 78 -2.48 -7.84 13.17
CA LEU A 78 -1.47 -8.79 13.68
C LEU A 78 -1.97 -9.53 14.93
N GLN A 79 -2.71 -8.86 15.80
CA GLN A 79 -3.29 -9.45 17.00
C GLN A 79 -4.36 -10.49 16.64
N LEU A 80 -5.33 -10.12 15.81
CA LEU A 80 -6.41 -11.03 15.40
C LEU A 80 -5.86 -12.26 14.67
N PHE A 81 -4.85 -12.08 13.81
CA PHE A 81 -4.18 -13.23 13.17
C PHE A 81 -3.42 -14.12 14.17
N LYS A 82 -2.95 -13.57 15.29
CA LYS A 82 -2.30 -14.34 16.36
C LYS A 82 -3.32 -15.14 17.17
N GLU A 83 -4.52 -14.59 17.36
CA GLU A 83 -5.63 -15.22 18.08
C GLU A 83 -6.30 -16.32 17.26
N ASP A 84 -6.56 -16.07 15.97
CA ASP A 84 -7.18 -17.04 15.05
C ASP A 84 -6.43 -17.12 13.70
N PRO A 85 -5.33 -17.91 13.66
CA PRO A 85 -4.49 -17.99 12.47
C PRO A 85 -5.23 -18.56 11.26
N TYR A 86 -5.02 -17.93 10.10
CA TYR A 86 -5.56 -18.35 8.80
C TYR A 86 -7.09 -18.26 8.66
N ASN A 87 -7.83 -17.90 9.71
CA ASN A 87 -9.27 -17.63 9.64
C ASN A 87 -9.54 -16.18 9.23
N TRP A 88 -9.33 -15.89 7.95
CA TRP A 88 -9.50 -14.53 7.42
C TRP A 88 -10.93 -14.04 7.42
N GLU A 89 -11.91 -14.95 7.44
CA GLU A 89 -13.33 -14.61 7.51
C GLU A 89 -13.68 -14.02 8.89
N SER A 90 -13.18 -14.63 9.96
CA SER A 90 -13.29 -14.10 11.33
C SER A 90 -12.61 -12.73 11.45
N ILE A 91 -11.39 -12.60 10.93
CA ILE A 91 -10.66 -11.32 10.95
C ILE A 91 -11.40 -10.24 10.15
N GLN A 92 -12.05 -10.59 9.04
CA GLN A 92 -12.79 -9.62 8.21
C GLN A 92 -13.97 -8.97 8.96
N ILE A 93 -14.56 -9.64 9.95
CA ILE A 93 -15.64 -9.08 10.76
C ILE A 93 -15.21 -7.78 11.45
N GLU A 94 -13.95 -7.73 11.91
CA GLU A 94 -13.34 -6.55 12.54
C GLU A 94 -12.90 -5.48 11.52
N PHE A 95 -12.87 -5.82 10.23
CA PHE A 95 -12.53 -4.91 9.13
C PHE A 95 -13.62 -4.91 8.05
N PRO A 96 -14.84 -4.40 8.34
CA PRO A 96 -16.01 -4.55 7.46
C PRO A 96 -15.84 -3.87 6.09
N ASN A 97 -14.98 -2.85 6.00
CA ASN A 97 -14.69 -2.13 4.76
C ASN A 97 -13.52 -2.75 3.96
N MET A 98 -12.96 -3.86 4.44
CA MET A 98 -11.84 -4.56 3.83
C MET A 98 -12.26 -5.90 3.28
N SER A 99 -11.73 -6.22 2.11
CA SER A 99 -11.75 -7.58 1.59
C SER A 99 -10.67 -8.44 2.25
N ILE A 100 -10.92 -9.75 2.34
CA ILE A 100 -9.93 -10.74 2.77
C ILE A 100 -8.60 -10.62 2.01
N GLY A 101 -8.66 -10.27 0.71
CA GLY A 101 -7.47 -10.03 -0.10
C GLY A 101 -6.60 -8.88 0.42
N GLN A 102 -7.22 -7.77 0.85
CA GLN A 102 -6.50 -6.64 1.46
C GLN A 102 -5.84 -7.04 2.78
N LEU A 103 -6.56 -7.77 3.63
CA LEU A 103 -6.04 -8.25 4.92
C LEU A 103 -4.82 -9.16 4.72
N LYS A 104 -4.91 -10.14 3.81
CA LYS A 104 -3.80 -11.03 3.43
C LYS A 104 -2.59 -10.25 2.92
N ASN A 105 -2.81 -9.36 1.95
CA ASN A 105 -1.75 -8.55 1.37
C ASN A 105 -1.05 -7.69 2.44
N LYS A 106 -1.83 -7.04 3.31
CA LYS A 106 -1.29 -6.22 4.38
C LYS A 106 -0.49 -7.07 5.37
N TYR A 107 -1.03 -8.20 5.81
CA TYR A 107 -0.34 -9.10 6.72
C TYR A 107 1.00 -9.58 6.14
N HIS A 108 1.03 -10.02 4.87
CA HIS A 108 2.28 -10.43 4.22
C HIS A 108 3.30 -9.28 4.14
N PHE A 109 2.83 -8.07 3.85
CA PHE A 109 3.67 -6.87 3.86
C PHE A 109 4.25 -6.58 5.25
N LEU A 110 3.44 -6.64 6.30
CA LEU A 110 3.87 -6.45 7.69
C LEU A 110 4.88 -7.50 8.14
N ARG A 111 4.66 -8.76 7.77
CA ARG A 111 5.60 -9.87 8.04
C ARG A 111 6.96 -9.64 7.39
N LYS A 112 6.97 -9.17 6.14
CA LYS A 112 8.20 -8.83 5.42
C LYS A 112 8.93 -7.64 6.05
N GLN A 113 8.20 -6.64 6.56
CA GLN A 113 8.82 -5.55 7.30
C GLN A 113 9.43 -6.01 8.62
N GLN A 114 8.74 -6.87 9.37
CA GLN A 114 9.25 -7.41 10.63
C GLN A 114 10.54 -8.20 10.43
N SER A 115 10.62 -9.05 9.40
CA SER A 115 11.86 -9.79 9.12
C SER A 115 13.03 -8.85 8.81
N GLN A 116 12.82 -7.83 7.97
CA GLN A 116 13.86 -6.85 7.65
C GLN A 116 14.29 -6.01 8.86
N ARG A 117 13.36 -5.67 9.76
CA ARG A 117 13.69 -4.97 11.02
C ARG A 117 14.52 -5.86 11.96
N ILE A 118 14.21 -7.15 12.04
CA ILE A 118 14.97 -8.12 12.85
C ILE A 118 16.38 -8.28 12.29
N ASP A 119 16.54 -8.41 10.97
CA ASP A 119 17.85 -8.54 10.33
C ASP A 119 18.73 -7.30 10.60
N ASN A 120 18.17 -6.10 10.43
CA ASN A 120 18.87 -4.85 10.69
C ASN A 120 19.22 -4.65 12.18
N LYS A 121 18.34 -5.10 13.09
CA LYS A 121 18.60 -5.05 14.53
C LYS A 121 19.73 -6.02 14.92
N SER A 122 19.76 -7.22 14.35
CA SER A 122 20.84 -8.20 14.56
C SER A 122 22.20 -7.71 14.04
N ILE A 123 22.23 -7.03 12.89
CA ILE A 123 23.45 -6.40 12.36
C ILE A 123 23.95 -5.27 13.27
N THR A 124 23.03 -4.50 13.85
CA THR A 124 23.39 -3.38 14.75
C THR A 124 23.90 -3.89 16.09
N LEU A 125 23.26 -4.92 16.66
CA LEU A 125 23.68 -5.57 17.91
C LEU A 125 25.09 -6.16 17.79
N THR A 126 25.36 -6.90 16.71
CA THR A 126 26.70 -7.48 16.47
C THR A 126 27.79 -6.44 16.24
N LYS A 127 27.46 -5.28 15.64
CA LYS A 127 28.40 -4.16 15.49
C LYS A 127 28.72 -3.51 16.85
N GLN A 128 27.73 -3.36 17.71
CA GLN A 128 27.91 -2.86 19.08
C GLN A 128 28.77 -3.83 19.90
N GLU A 129 28.54 -5.14 19.82
CA GLU A 129 29.34 -6.16 20.50
C GLU A 129 30.79 -6.18 20.03
N LYS A 130 31.05 -6.04 18.72
CA LYS A 130 32.42 -5.92 18.19
C LYS A 130 33.11 -4.63 18.64
N SER A 131 32.37 -3.52 18.71
CA SER A 131 32.88 -2.25 19.25
C SER A 131 33.23 -2.39 20.73
N ASN A 132 32.35 -3.01 21.51
CA ASN A 132 32.56 -3.22 22.95
C ASN A 132 33.75 -4.16 23.21
N LEU A 133 33.92 -5.20 22.37
CA LEU A 133 35.07 -6.10 22.44
C LEU A 133 36.38 -5.39 22.06
N ALA A 134 36.36 -4.56 21.01
CA ALA A 134 37.52 -3.77 20.61
C ALA A 134 37.93 -2.76 21.69
N GLU A 135 36.96 -2.12 22.35
CA GLU A 135 37.22 -1.20 23.46
C GLU A 135 37.75 -1.93 24.70
N SER A 136 37.21 -3.12 24.99
CA SER A 136 37.71 -3.99 26.06
C SER A 136 39.15 -4.44 25.81
N LEU A 137 39.50 -4.79 24.57
CA LEU A 137 40.87 -5.18 24.20
C LEU A 137 41.88 -4.03 24.30
N LYS A 138 41.48 -2.80 23.95
CA LYS A 138 42.33 -1.60 24.14
C LYS A 138 42.63 -1.36 25.62
N ASN A 139 41.61 -1.47 26.48
CA ASN A 139 41.75 -1.28 27.92
C ASN A 139 42.66 -2.34 28.57
N ILE A 140 42.67 -3.58 28.05
CA ILE A 140 43.55 -4.65 28.56
C ILE A 140 45.01 -4.46 28.10
N LEU A 141 45.22 -3.93 26.89
CA LEU A 141 46.56 -3.72 26.32
C LEU A 141 47.23 -2.41 26.80
N GLY A 142 46.54 -1.60 27.59
CA GLY A 142 47.11 -0.42 28.26
C GLY A 142 47.59 0.67 27.30
N MET A 143 46.88 0.90 26.19
CA MET A 143 46.99 2.11 25.37
C MET A 143 45.85 3.07 25.67
#